data_AF-A0AAJ0RLG9-F1
#
_entry.id   AF-A0AAJ0RLG9-F1
#
_cell.length_a   1.000
_cell.length_b   1.000
_cell.length_c   1.000
_cell.angle_alpha   90.00
_cell.angle_beta   90.00
_cell.angle_gamma   90.00
#
_symmetry.space_group_name_H-M   'P 1'
#
loop_
_entity.id
_entity.type
_entity.pdbx_description
1 polymer ?
#
loop_
_entity_poly.entity_id
_entity_poly.type
_entity_poly.pdbx_seq_one_letter_code
_entity_poly.pdbx_strand_id
1 'polypeptide(L)'
;MTEIFGVPIQAFLGQLLIGLINGSFYAMLSLGLAIIFGLIKVINFAHGAQYMMGAFAGYLLLAVLGIGYWPALILAPLIVGLVGAAVERLALSRLYNLDHLYGLLFTFGLALALEGAFRYYYGSSGQPYAVPSLLSGGYNLGFMFLPKYRAWVVLASLLICLGTWLLIEKTKLGAYLRAATENPTLVRTFGINVPLLLTFTYGLGAGLAGLAGILAAPIYQVSPLMGSNLIIVVFAVVVVGGMGSILGAIITGYMLGILEGLTKVFYPEASNIVIFVVMAIVLLVRPAGLMGRDG
;
A
#
# COMPACT_ATOMS: atom_id res chain seq x y z
N MET A 1 5.75 33.95 18.41
CA MET A 1 5.36 32.60 17.94
C MET A 1 6.57 31.71 18.11
N THR A 2 6.42 30.48 18.64
CA THR A 2 7.56 29.57 18.79
C THR A 2 7.98 29.06 17.42
N GLU A 3 9.23 29.33 17.04
CA GLU A 3 9.82 28.91 15.76
C GLU A 3 10.80 27.77 16.00
N ILE A 4 10.79 26.79 15.10
CA ILE A 4 11.75 25.69 15.05
C ILE A 4 12.45 25.79 13.69
N PHE A 5 13.78 25.94 13.68
CA PHE A 5 14.58 26.12 12.45
C PHE A 5 14.10 27.28 11.54
N GLY A 6 13.59 28.37 12.13
CA GLY A 6 13.05 29.52 11.38
C GLY A 6 11.68 29.28 10.75
N VAL A 7 11.01 28.18 11.09
CA VAL A 7 9.67 27.83 10.63
C VAL A 7 8.69 27.85 11.81
N PRO A 8 7.47 28.40 11.65
CA PRO A 8 6.44 28.32 12.68
C PRO A 8 6.18 26.88 13.12
N ILE A 9 6.10 26.64 14.43
CA ILE A 9 5.90 25.29 14.96
C ILE A 9 4.63 24.61 14.41
N GLN A 10 3.58 25.39 14.15
CA GLN A 10 2.34 24.93 13.54
C GLN A 10 2.59 24.33 12.14
N ALA A 11 3.42 24.99 11.33
CA ALA A 11 3.72 24.56 9.97
C ALA A 11 4.64 23.32 9.98
N PHE A 12 5.65 23.32 10.85
CA PHE A 12 6.57 22.19 11.02
C PHE A 12 5.82 20.90 11.43
N LEU A 13 5.02 20.97 12.50
CA LEU A 13 4.23 19.83 12.97
C LEU A 13 3.11 19.44 12.00
N GLY A 14 2.54 20.41 11.28
CA GLY A 14 1.58 20.17 10.21
C GLY A 14 2.14 19.32 9.09
N GLN A 15 3.34 19.64 8.60
CA GLN A 15 3.99 18.87 7.53
C GLN A 15 4.47 17.51 7.99
N LEU A 16 4.95 17.39 9.24
CA LEU A 16 5.27 16.08 9.83
C LEU A 16 4.05 15.17 9.90
N LEU A 17 2.88 15.70 10.29
CA LEU A 17 1.64 14.94 10.28
C LEU A 17 1.25 14.52 8.87
N ILE A 18 1.37 15.40 7.87
CA ILE A 18 1.13 15.06 6.45
C ILE A 18 2.07 13.94 6.01
N GLY A 19 3.35 14.03 6.36
CA GLY A 19 4.33 12.99 6.11
C GLY A 19 3.98 11.66 6.77
N LEU A 20 3.49 11.69 8.01
CA LEU A 20 3.04 10.48 8.72
C LEU A 20 1.81 9.84 8.07
N ILE A 21 0.88 10.64 7.55
CA ILE A 21 -0.31 10.17 6.81
C ILE A 21 0.11 9.54 5.49
N ASN A 22 0.99 10.20 4.73
CA ASN A 22 1.55 9.64 3.50
C ASN A 22 2.30 8.34 3.79
N GLY A 23 3.13 8.35 4.82
CA GLY A 23 3.87 7.19 5.30
C GLY A 23 2.96 6.03 5.71
N SER A 24 1.76 6.31 6.20
CA SER A 24 0.74 5.27 6.49
C SER A 24 0.29 4.57 5.20
N PHE A 25 -0.01 5.33 4.14
CA PHE A 25 -0.36 4.75 2.84
C PHE A 25 0.83 4.02 2.20
N TYR A 26 2.03 4.59 2.28
CA TYR A 26 3.25 3.94 1.81
C TYR A 26 3.49 2.63 2.55
N ALA A 27 3.36 2.61 3.87
CA ALA A 27 3.57 1.40 4.68
C ALA A 27 2.53 0.31 4.36
N MET A 28 1.24 0.64 4.28
CA MET A 28 0.19 -0.35 3.96
C MET A 28 0.35 -0.94 2.55
N LEU A 29 0.65 -0.11 1.55
CA LEU A 29 0.85 -0.59 0.18
C LEU A 29 2.16 -1.36 0.03
N SER A 30 3.23 -0.87 0.65
CA SER A 30 4.52 -1.56 0.65
C SER A 30 4.44 -2.90 1.37
N LEU A 31 3.63 -2.99 2.42
CA LEU A 31 3.33 -4.24 3.12
C LEU A 31 2.64 -5.26 2.19
N GLY A 32 1.57 -4.85 1.50
CA GLY A 32 0.88 -5.71 0.54
C GLY A 32 1.81 -6.20 -0.58
N LEU A 33 2.60 -5.28 -1.13
CA LEU A 33 3.59 -5.57 -2.17
C LEU A 33 4.73 -6.46 -1.65
N ALA A 34 5.23 -6.24 -0.43
CA ALA A 34 6.28 -7.05 0.19
C ALA A 34 5.82 -8.48 0.46
N ILE A 35 4.55 -8.68 0.81
CA ILE A 35 3.96 -10.01 0.96
C ILE A 35 3.90 -10.73 -0.40
N ILE A 36 3.39 -10.06 -1.44
CA ILE A 36 3.29 -10.63 -2.78
C ILE A 36 4.70 -10.96 -3.31
N PHE A 37 5.62 -10.00 -3.27
CA PHE A 37 6.96 -10.18 -3.79
C PHE A 37 7.75 -11.20 -2.96
N GLY A 38 7.73 -11.08 -1.64
CA GLY A 38 8.49 -11.97 -0.75
C GLY A 38 8.10 -13.44 -0.90
N LEU A 39 6.88 -13.73 -1.35
CA LEU A 39 6.34 -15.08 -1.41
C LEU A 39 6.20 -15.61 -2.85
N ILE A 40 5.81 -14.77 -3.79
CA ILE A 40 5.55 -15.16 -5.18
C ILE A 40 6.73 -14.78 -6.09
N LYS A 41 7.61 -13.87 -5.63
CA LYS A 41 8.73 -13.29 -6.40
C LYS A 41 8.31 -12.57 -7.69
N VAL A 42 7.04 -12.13 -7.75
CA VAL A 42 6.51 -11.35 -8.88
C VAL A 42 6.46 -9.87 -8.52
N ILE A 43 7.02 -9.05 -9.40
CA ILE A 43 6.91 -7.59 -9.32
C ILE A 43 5.52 -7.19 -9.83
N ASN A 44 4.64 -6.78 -8.90
CA ASN A 44 3.23 -6.52 -9.21
C ASN A 44 2.96 -5.02 -9.45
N PHE A 45 3.04 -4.56 -10.70
CA PHE A 45 2.67 -3.18 -11.06
C PHE A 45 1.16 -2.90 -10.97
N ALA A 46 0.32 -3.94 -11.04
CA ALA A 46 -1.12 -3.82 -10.87
C ALA A 46 -1.51 -3.45 -9.43
N HIS A 47 -0.60 -3.49 -8.47
CA HIS A 47 -0.88 -3.15 -7.08
C HIS A 47 -1.39 -1.71 -6.90
N GLY A 48 -0.87 -0.76 -7.69
CA GLY A 48 -1.40 0.61 -7.73
C GLY A 48 -2.83 0.66 -8.26
N ALA A 49 -3.14 -0.11 -9.31
CA ALA A 49 -4.50 -0.23 -9.82
C ALA A 49 -5.43 -0.95 -8.81
N GLN A 50 -4.93 -1.89 -8.01
CA GLN A 50 -5.69 -2.53 -6.93
C GLN A 50 -6.04 -1.55 -5.81
N TYR A 51 -5.11 -0.64 -5.47
CA TYR A 51 -5.36 0.49 -4.59
C TYR A 51 -6.47 1.41 -5.13
N MET A 52 -6.39 1.79 -6.40
CA MET A 52 -7.44 2.55 -7.09
C MET A 52 -8.78 1.80 -7.04
N MET A 53 -8.80 0.50 -7.34
CA MET A 53 -10.01 -0.32 -7.28
C MET A 53 -10.63 -0.34 -5.88
N GLY A 54 -9.84 -0.31 -4.80
CA GLY A 54 -10.35 -0.21 -3.44
C GLY A 54 -11.07 1.11 -3.15
N ALA A 55 -10.49 2.22 -3.62
CA ALA A 55 -11.11 3.53 -3.51
C ALA A 55 -12.44 3.59 -4.29
N PHE A 56 -12.47 3.06 -5.51
CA PHE A 56 -13.70 2.98 -6.31
C PHE A 56 -14.72 2.00 -5.75
N ALA A 57 -14.31 0.83 -5.27
CA ALA A 57 -15.21 -0.10 -4.61
C ALA A 57 -15.87 0.56 -3.41
N GLY A 58 -15.08 1.25 -2.58
CA GLY A 58 -15.60 2.08 -1.50
C GLY A 58 -16.61 3.12 -1.99
N TYR A 59 -16.23 3.90 -3.01
CA TYR A 59 -17.10 4.93 -3.58
C TYR A 59 -18.42 4.36 -4.08
N LEU A 60 -18.41 3.24 -4.81
CA LEU A 60 -19.62 2.59 -5.32
C LEU A 60 -20.48 2.03 -4.21
N LEU A 61 -19.87 1.40 -3.20
CA LEU A 61 -20.59 0.92 -2.01
C LEU A 61 -21.30 2.08 -1.31
N LEU A 62 -20.63 3.22 -1.14
CA LEU A 62 -21.19 4.38 -0.44
C LEU A 62 -22.21 5.16 -1.29
N ALA A 63 -21.82 5.59 -2.49
CA ALA A 63 -22.57 6.53 -3.31
C ALA A 63 -23.69 5.87 -4.13
N VAL A 64 -23.50 4.61 -4.57
CA VAL A 64 -24.48 3.91 -5.41
C VAL A 64 -25.35 2.96 -4.58
N LEU A 65 -24.73 2.18 -3.70
CA LEU A 65 -25.43 1.16 -2.91
C LEU A 65 -25.92 1.69 -1.55
N GLY A 66 -25.54 2.91 -1.14
CA GLY A 66 -25.92 3.49 0.15
C GLY A 66 -25.34 2.76 1.36
N ILE A 67 -24.33 1.91 1.16
CA ILE A 67 -23.66 1.15 2.21
C ILE A 67 -22.72 2.11 2.93
N GLY A 68 -22.97 2.34 4.23
CA GLY A 68 -22.18 3.26 5.02
C GLY A 68 -20.68 2.96 5.04
N TYR A 69 -19.90 3.93 5.54
CA TYR A 69 -18.44 3.85 5.59
C TYR A 69 -17.89 2.58 6.25
N TRP A 70 -18.45 2.17 7.40
CA TRP A 70 -17.89 1.06 8.18
C TRP A 70 -18.03 -0.31 7.49
N PRO A 71 -19.21 -0.69 6.94
CA PRO A 71 -19.27 -1.90 6.12
C PRO A 71 -18.45 -1.77 4.83
N ALA A 72 -18.41 -0.58 4.21
CA ALA A 72 -17.60 -0.38 3.00
C ALA A 72 -16.10 -0.61 3.27
N LEU A 73 -15.59 -0.21 4.44
CA LEU A 73 -14.21 -0.42 4.89
C LEU A 73 -13.82 -1.91 4.92
N ILE A 74 -14.79 -2.80 5.16
CA ILE A 74 -14.57 -4.25 5.19
C ILE A 74 -14.82 -4.86 3.80
N LEU A 75 -15.90 -4.45 3.12
CA LEU A 75 -16.29 -5.04 1.83
C LEU A 75 -15.34 -4.67 0.69
N ALA A 76 -14.85 -3.44 0.64
CA ALA A 76 -13.94 -2.99 -0.43
C ALA A 76 -12.66 -3.85 -0.53
N PRO A 77 -11.88 -4.08 0.55
CA PRO A 77 -10.71 -4.95 0.46
C PRO A 77 -11.04 -6.41 0.16
N LEU A 78 -12.21 -6.91 0.58
CA LEU A 78 -12.66 -8.25 0.21
C LEU A 78 -12.94 -8.36 -1.30
N ILE A 79 -13.63 -7.37 -1.88
CA ILE A 79 -13.88 -7.32 -3.32
C ILE A 79 -12.55 -7.27 -4.08
N VAL A 80 -11.64 -6.36 -3.72
CA VAL A 80 -10.33 -6.25 -4.37
C VAL A 80 -9.48 -7.50 -4.17
N GLY A 81 -9.53 -8.10 -2.98
CA GLY A 81 -8.82 -9.35 -2.69
C GLY A 81 -9.35 -10.53 -3.51
N LEU A 82 -10.66 -10.63 -3.70
CA LEU A 82 -11.29 -11.65 -4.55
C LEU A 82 -10.95 -11.43 -6.04
N VAL A 83 -11.00 -10.19 -6.52
CA VAL A 83 -10.56 -9.84 -7.88
C VAL A 83 -9.07 -10.18 -8.05
N GLY A 84 -8.24 -9.86 -7.06
CA GLY A 84 -6.83 -10.22 -7.03
C GLY A 84 -6.62 -11.73 -7.10
N ALA A 85 -7.32 -12.50 -6.26
CA ALA A 85 -7.27 -13.95 -6.26
C ALA A 85 -7.70 -14.55 -7.61
N ALA A 86 -8.73 -13.98 -8.26
CA ALA A 86 -9.15 -14.40 -9.59
C ALA A 86 -8.08 -14.12 -10.65
N VAL A 87 -7.50 -12.91 -10.64
CA VAL A 87 -6.37 -12.54 -11.53
C VAL A 87 -5.19 -13.47 -11.33
N GLU A 88 -4.86 -13.79 -10.08
CA GLU A 88 -3.78 -14.71 -9.77
C GLU A 88 -4.05 -16.10 -10.34
N ARG A 89 -5.22 -16.64 -10.02
CA ARG A 89 -5.58 -18.01 -10.36
C ARG A 89 -5.75 -18.22 -11.86
N LEU A 90 -6.27 -17.22 -12.57
CA LEU A 90 -6.60 -17.34 -13.99
C LEU A 90 -5.46 -16.92 -14.91
N ALA A 91 -4.62 -15.98 -14.48
CA ALA A 91 -3.56 -15.41 -15.31
C ALA A 91 -2.16 -15.59 -14.70
N LEU A 92 -1.86 -14.96 -13.55
CA LEU A 92 -0.48 -14.93 -13.04
C LEU A 92 0.10 -16.32 -12.74
N SER A 93 -0.71 -17.24 -12.22
CA SER A 93 -0.28 -18.60 -11.93
C SER A 93 0.23 -19.36 -13.14
N ARG A 94 -0.18 -18.96 -14.36
CA ARG A 94 0.31 -19.52 -15.63
C ARG A 94 1.66 -18.93 -16.05
N LEU A 95 2.04 -17.78 -15.48
CA LEU A 95 3.27 -17.06 -15.80
C LEU A 95 4.41 -17.37 -14.82
N TYR A 96 4.15 -18.05 -13.69
CA TYR A 96 5.17 -18.32 -12.66
C TYR A 96 6.33 -19.19 -13.14
N ASN A 97 6.14 -20.01 -14.17
CA ASN A 97 7.19 -20.84 -14.76
C ASN A 97 7.93 -20.15 -15.91
N LEU A 98 7.55 -18.92 -16.25
CA LEU A 98 8.19 -18.11 -17.29
C LEU A 98 9.16 -17.12 -16.65
N ASP A 99 9.91 -16.39 -17.48
CA ASP A 99 10.75 -15.28 -17.01
C ASP A 99 9.89 -14.26 -16.23
N HIS A 100 10.45 -13.73 -15.13
CA HIS A 100 9.83 -12.70 -14.29
C HIS A 100 9.39 -11.47 -15.09
N LEU A 101 10.05 -11.18 -16.22
CA LEU A 101 9.66 -10.12 -17.14
C LEU A 101 8.23 -10.28 -17.65
N TYR A 102 7.75 -11.50 -17.90
CA TYR A 102 6.38 -11.74 -18.36
C TYR A 102 5.35 -11.40 -17.28
N GLY A 103 5.63 -11.72 -16.02
CA GLY A 103 4.79 -11.34 -14.89
C GLY A 103 4.73 -9.81 -14.70
N LEU A 104 5.87 -9.13 -14.84
CA LEU A 104 5.95 -7.67 -14.82
C LEU A 104 5.12 -7.07 -15.97
N LEU A 105 5.33 -7.52 -17.21
CA LEU A 105 4.63 -7.01 -18.39
C LEU A 105 3.12 -7.21 -18.27
N PHE A 106 2.69 -8.38 -17.78
CA PHE A 106 1.28 -8.66 -17.54
C PHE A 106 0.68 -7.72 -16.48
N THR A 107 1.33 -7.57 -15.33
CA THR A 107 0.79 -6.71 -14.26
C THR A 107 0.79 -5.23 -14.64
N PHE A 108 1.76 -4.78 -15.44
CA PHE A 108 1.76 -3.45 -16.02
C PHE A 108 0.62 -3.26 -17.02
N GLY A 109 0.44 -4.20 -17.95
CA GLY A 109 -0.68 -4.19 -18.90
C GLY A 109 -2.04 -4.22 -18.20
N LEU A 110 -2.18 -5.03 -17.15
CA LEU A 110 -3.38 -5.07 -16.31
C LEU A 110 -3.62 -3.74 -15.59
N ALA A 111 -2.56 -3.10 -15.07
CA ALA A 111 -2.68 -1.78 -14.45
C ALA A 111 -3.23 -0.74 -15.43
N LEU A 112 -2.68 -0.68 -16.65
CA LEU A 112 -3.13 0.21 -17.71
C LEU A 112 -4.56 -0.09 -18.16
N ALA A 113 -4.91 -1.37 -18.30
CA ALA A 113 -6.27 -1.77 -18.68
C ALA A 113 -7.31 -1.38 -17.62
N LEU A 114 -6.99 -1.61 -16.34
CA LEU A 114 -7.86 -1.20 -15.23
C LEU A 114 -7.96 0.32 -15.14
N GLU A 115 -6.84 1.05 -15.16
CA GLU A 115 -6.85 2.52 -15.14
C GLU A 115 -7.67 3.08 -16.32
N GLY A 116 -7.43 2.57 -17.52
CA GLY A 116 -8.15 2.97 -18.74
C GLY A 116 -9.65 2.70 -18.66
N ALA A 117 -10.06 1.54 -18.12
CA ALA A 117 -11.46 1.21 -17.92
C ALA A 117 -12.14 2.17 -16.93
N PHE A 118 -11.53 2.41 -15.76
CA PHE A 118 -12.09 3.35 -14.79
C PHE A 118 -12.11 4.79 -15.30
N ARG A 119 -11.08 5.19 -16.07
CA ARG A 119 -11.04 6.51 -16.72
C ARG A 119 -12.11 6.67 -17.79
N TYR A 120 -12.46 5.61 -18.51
CA TYR A 120 -13.55 5.63 -19.49
C TYR A 120 -14.91 5.81 -18.80
N TYR A 121 -15.19 5.07 -17.72
CA TYR A 121 -16.49 5.13 -17.04
C TYR A 121 -16.67 6.32 -16.10
N TYR A 122 -15.63 6.77 -15.41
CA TYR A 122 -15.72 7.81 -14.35
C TYR A 122 -15.01 9.12 -14.71
N GLY A 123 -14.35 9.18 -15.87
CA GLY A 123 -13.51 10.31 -16.25
C GLY A 123 -12.22 10.37 -15.45
N SER A 124 -11.44 11.44 -15.66
CA SER A 124 -10.21 11.71 -14.89
C SER A 124 -10.44 12.63 -13.69
N SER A 125 -11.62 13.24 -13.58
CA SER A 125 -11.98 14.08 -12.43
C SER A 125 -12.17 13.23 -11.18
N GLY A 126 -11.62 13.69 -10.06
CA GLY A 126 -11.81 13.05 -8.77
C GLY A 126 -13.28 13.03 -8.37
N GLN A 127 -13.74 11.89 -7.87
CA GLN A 127 -15.06 11.74 -7.28
C GLN A 127 -14.95 11.98 -5.78
N PRO A 128 -15.80 12.85 -5.20
CA PRO A 128 -15.76 13.14 -3.78
C PRO A 128 -16.22 11.92 -2.99
N TYR A 129 -15.51 11.63 -1.91
CA TYR A 129 -15.91 10.62 -0.94
C TYR A 129 -16.05 11.28 0.42
N ALA A 130 -17.26 11.27 0.97
CA ALA A 130 -17.55 11.94 2.23
C ALA A 130 -16.92 11.24 3.44
N VAL A 131 -16.33 12.03 4.34
CA VAL A 131 -15.87 11.53 5.65
C VAL A 131 -17.11 11.15 6.49
N PRO A 132 -17.13 9.99 7.17
CA PRO A 132 -18.23 9.63 8.05
C PRO A 132 -18.39 10.62 9.20
N SER A 133 -19.63 10.91 9.59
CA SER A 133 -19.97 11.94 10.60
C SER A 133 -19.23 11.77 11.93
N LEU A 134 -19.01 10.53 12.40
CA LEU A 134 -18.25 10.23 13.62
C LEU A 134 -16.78 10.70 13.55
N LEU A 135 -16.20 10.72 12.35
CA LEU A 135 -14.81 11.15 12.10
C LEU A 135 -14.74 12.55 11.49
N SER A 136 -15.85 13.27 11.43
CA SER A 136 -15.89 14.66 10.95
C SER A 136 -15.31 15.62 12.00
N GLY A 137 -14.73 16.73 11.51
CA GLY A 137 -14.08 17.74 12.33
C GLY A 137 -12.63 17.42 12.69
N GLY A 138 -12.12 18.10 13.71
CA GLY A 138 -10.75 17.95 14.16
C GLY A 138 -10.57 18.39 15.61
N TYR A 139 -9.44 18.00 16.19
CA TYR A 139 -9.00 18.46 17.49
C TYR A 139 -8.08 19.67 17.31
N ASN A 140 -8.40 20.78 17.98
CA ASN A 140 -7.47 21.91 18.08
C ASN A 140 -6.52 21.63 19.25
N LEU A 141 -5.28 21.28 18.93
CA LEU A 141 -4.25 20.96 19.92
C LEU A 141 -3.52 22.22 20.42
N GLY A 142 -3.96 23.42 20.03
CA GLY A 142 -3.33 24.70 20.33
C GLY A 142 -2.11 25.00 19.44
N PHE A 143 -1.28 24.00 19.17
CA PHE A 143 -0.12 24.10 18.26
C PHE A 143 -0.40 23.58 16.84
N MET A 144 -1.49 22.85 16.62
CA MET A 144 -1.94 22.45 15.28
C MET A 144 -3.40 22.01 15.30
N PHE A 145 -4.06 22.06 14.15
CA PHE A 145 -5.37 21.43 13.95
C PHE A 145 -5.19 20.02 13.39
N LEU A 146 -5.64 19.01 14.13
CA LEU A 146 -5.55 17.60 13.75
C LEU A 146 -6.93 17.09 13.31
N PRO A 147 -7.18 16.88 12.01
CA PRO A 147 -8.44 16.28 11.56
C PRO A 147 -8.62 14.87 12.10
N LYS A 148 -9.80 14.56 12.66
CA LYS A 148 -10.08 13.26 13.30
C LYS A 148 -9.88 12.10 12.33
N TYR A 149 -10.32 12.26 11.07
CA TYR A 149 -10.15 11.25 10.04
C TYR A 149 -8.69 10.92 9.74
N ARG A 150 -7.81 11.92 9.71
CA ARG A 150 -6.37 11.71 9.48
C ARG A 150 -5.71 10.96 10.63
N ALA A 151 -6.08 11.28 11.88
CA ALA A 151 -5.62 10.53 13.05
C ALA A 151 -6.11 9.08 13.01
N TRP A 152 -7.38 8.86 12.62
CA TRP A 152 -7.93 7.53 12.40
C TRP A 152 -7.15 6.73 11.37
N VAL A 153 -6.80 7.33 10.22
CA VAL A 153 -6.03 6.64 9.17
C VAL A 153 -4.66 6.19 9.67
N VAL A 154 -3.95 7.04 10.42
CA VAL A 154 -2.64 6.68 11.00
C VAL A 154 -2.79 5.51 11.97
N LEU A 155 -3.78 5.56 12.87
CA LEU A 155 -4.04 4.48 13.83
C LEU A 155 -4.46 3.18 13.14
N ALA A 156 -5.38 3.24 12.18
CA ALA A 156 -5.85 2.10 11.42
C ALA A 156 -4.68 1.46 10.66
N SER A 157 -3.87 2.26 9.97
CA SER A 157 -2.67 1.80 9.26
C SER A 157 -1.70 1.07 10.20
N LEU A 158 -1.40 1.65 11.37
CA LEU A 158 -0.50 1.03 12.33
C LEU A 158 -1.03 -0.33 12.83
N LEU A 159 -2.33 -0.39 13.15
CA LEU A 159 -2.99 -1.62 13.59
C LEU A 159 -3.01 -2.68 12.50
N ILE A 160 -3.30 -2.30 11.25
CA ILE A 160 -3.31 -3.22 10.10
C ILE A 160 -1.89 -3.71 9.83
N CYS A 161 -0.91 -2.81 9.77
CA CYS A 161 0.48 -3.17 9.52
C CYS A 161 1.02 -4.12 10.59
N LEU A 162 0.81 -3.80 11.87
CA LEU A 162 1.24 -4.65 12.97
C LEU A 162 0.47 -5.98 13.00
N GLY A 163 -0.85 -5.94 12.77
CA GLY A 163 -1.69 -7.13 12.74
C GLY A 163 -1.31 -8.09 11.62
N THR A 164 -1.09 -7.58 10.40
CA THR A 164 -0.60 -8.39 9.28
C THR A 164 0.82 -8.89 9.52
N TRP A 165 1.71 -8.07 10.07
CA TRP A 165 3.05 -8.51 10.42
C TRP A 165 3.03 -9.67 11.43
N LEU A 166 2.25 -9.55 12.51
CA LEU A 166 2.06 -10.64 13.48
C LEU A 166 1.45 -11.88 12.82
N LEU A 167 0.45 -11.71 11.95
CA LEU A 167 -0.17 -12.81 11.21
C LEU A 167 0.86 -13.56 10.36
N ILE A 168 1.73 -12.87 9.62
CA ILE A 168 2.67 -13.51 8.70
C ILE A 168 3.98 -13.95 9.38
N GLU A 169 4.46 -13.27 10.41
CA GLU A 169 5.71 -13.68 11.05
C GLU A 169 5.51 -14.66 12.20
N LYS A 170 4.41 -14.52 12.97
CA LYS A 170 4.23 -15.27 14.22
C LYS A 170 3.26 -16.44 14.11
N THR A 171 2.56 -16.63 12.98
CA THR A 171 1.59 -17.73 12.83
C THR A 171 2.04 -18.81 11.84
N LYS A 172 1.36 -19.97 11.89
CA LYS A 172 1.57 -21.11 10.98
C LYS A 172 1.35 -20.74 9.52
N LEU A 173 0.47 -19.80 9.22
CA LEU A 173 0.22 -19.34 7.86
C LEU A 173 1.52 -18.84 7.21
N GLY A 174 2.25 -17.98 7.94
CA GLY A 174 3.56 -17.51 7.52
C GLY A 174 4.62 -18.59 7.38
N ALA A 175 4.63 -19.56 8.29
CA ALA A 175 5.56 -20.69 8.24
C ALA A 175 5.31 -21.55 6.99
N TYR A 176 4.05 -21.86 6.69
CA TYR A 176 3.67 -22.59 5.48
C TYR A 176 3.99 -21.80 4.21
N LEU A 177 3.83 -20.47 4.23
CA LEU A 177 4.18 -19.62 3.10
C LEU A 177 5.67 -19.68 2.81
N ARG A 178 6.53 -19.46 3.81
CA ARG A 178 7.99 -19.57 3.64
C ARG A 178 8.41 -20.97 3.18
N ALA A 179 7.87 -22.02 3.80
CA ALA A 179 8.16 -23.39 3.38
C ALA A 179 7.70 -23.65 1.94
N ALA A 180 6.55 -23.11 1.53
CA ALA A 180 6.02 -23.28 0.18
C ALA A 180 6.88 -22.56 -0.86
N THR A 181 7.57 -21.48 -0.49
CA THR A 181 8.53 -20.80 -1.37
C THR A 181 9.88 -21.51 -1.48
N GLU A 182 10.32 -22.19 -0.42
CA GLU A 182 11.59 -22.92 -0.42
C GLU A 182 11.47 -24.26 -1.13
N ASN A 183 10.45 -25.05 -0.81
CA ASN A 183 10.21 -26.34 -1.45
C ASN A 183 8.71 -26.63 -1.59
N PRO A 184 8.07 -26.14 -2.68
CA PRO A 184 6.65 -26.39 -2.94
C PRO A 184 6.28 -27.87 -2.96
N THR A 185 7.17 -28.72 -3.47
CA THR A 185 6.94 -30.17 -3.62
C THR A 185 6.89 -30.86 -2.26
N LEU A 186 7.81 -30.53 -1.35
CA LEU A 186 7.81 -31.05 0.01
C LEU A 186 6.59 -30.57 0.81
N VAL A 187 6.19 -29.30 0.65
CA VAL A 187 4.99 -28.79 1.33
C VAL A 187 3.73 -29.53 0.89
N ARG A 188 3.64 -29.92 -0.38
CA ARG A 188 2.52 -30.72 -0.90
C ARG A 188 2.46 -32.13 -0.30
N THR A 189 3.58 -32.75 0.09
CA THR A 189 3.56 -34.08 0.75
C THR A 189 2.94 -34.03 2.15
N PHE A 190 2.90 -32.86 2.79
CA PHE A 190 2.20 -32.63 4.04
C PHE A 190 0.69 -32.32 3.86
N GLY A 191 0.15 -32.48 2.64
CA GLY A 191 -1.28 -32.25 2.35
C GLY A 191 -1.67 -30.79 2.18
N ILE A 192 -0.70 -29.87 2.10
CA ILE A 192 -0.95 -28.44 1.95
C ILE A 192 -1.11 -28.08 0.46
N ASN A 193 -2.23 -27.43 0.13
CA ASN A 193 -2.51 -26.98 -1.23
C ASN A 193 -1.73 -25.68 -1.55
N VAL A 194 -0.51 -25.82 -2.05
CA VAL A 194 0.37 -24.69 -2.40
C VAL A 194 -0.28 -23.73 -3.41
N PRO A 195 -0.91 -24.18 -4.52
CA PRO A 195 -1.62 -23.27 -5.41
C PRO A 195 -2.66 -22.39 -4.70
N LEU A 196 -3.48 -22.97 -3.81
CA LEU A 196 -4.47 -22.20 -3.05
C LEU A 196 -3.81 -21.20 -2.09
N LEU A 197 -2.69 -21.60 -1.49
CA LEU A 197 -1.92 -20.75 -0.59
C LEU A 197 -1.34 -19.52 -1.30
N LEU A 198 -0.84 -19.68 -2.53
CA LEU A 198 -0.37 -18.57 -3.37
C LEU A 198 -1.54 -17.65 -3.78
N THR A 199 -2.66 -18.21 -4.22
CA THR A 199 -3.88 -17.45 -4.53
C THR A 199 -4.36 -16.62 -3.34
N PHE A 200 -4.38 -17.22 -2.15
CA PHE A 200 -4.75 -16.52 -0.91
C PHE A 200 -3.78 -15.39 -0.59
N THR A 201 -2.48 -15.61 -0.77
CA THR A 201 -1.45 -14.61 -0.50
C THR A 201 -1.56 -13.40 -1.43
N TYR A 202 -1.76 -13.65 -2.72
CA TYR A 202 -1.97 -12.57 -3.68
C TYR A 202 -3.27 -11.82 -3.39
N GLY A 203 -4.35 -12.54 -3.07
CA GLY A 203 -5.63 -11.94 -2.67
C GLY A 203 -5.50 -11.09 -1.41
N LEU A 204 -4.76 -11.56 -0.40
CA LEU A 204 -4.46 -10.79 0.83
C LEU A 204 -3.69 -9.51 0.50
N GLY A 205 -2.62 -9.60 -0.29
CA GLY A 205 -1.84 -8.43 -0.71
C GLY A 205 -2.70 -7.42 -1.49
N ALA A 206 -3.46 -7.89 -2.49
CA ALA A 206 -4.39 -7.05 -3.25
C ALA A 206 -5.46 -6.42 -2.36
N GLY A 207 -5.99 -7.18 -1.39
CA GLY A 207 -6.95 -6.69 -0.40
C GLY A 207 -6.36 -5.59 0.48
N LEU A 208 -5.10 -5.71 0.92
CA LEU A 208 -4.40 -4.65 1.66
C LEU A 208 -4.24 -3.37 0.83
N ALA A 209 -3.95 -3.49 -0.46
CA ALA A 209 -3.98 -2.34 -1.36
C ALA A 209 -5.38 -1.72 -1.46
N GLY A 210 -6.41 -2.57 -1.58
CA GLY A 210 -7.80 -2.11 -1.60
C GLY A 210 -8.19 -1.38 -0.31
N LEU A 211 -7.73 -1.88 0.85
CA LEU A 211 -7.94 -1.26 2.16
C LEU A 211 -7.25 0.11 2.26
N ALA A 212 -6.01 0.21 1.79
CA ALA A 212 -5.32 1.49 1.69
C ALA A 212 -6.06 2.46 0.77
N GLY A 213 -6.65 1.97 -0.33
CA GLY A 213 -7.44 2.74 -1.29
C GLY A 213 -8.68 3.39 -0.67
N ILE A 214 -9.51 2.60 0.01
CA ILE A 214 -10.71 3.14 0.67
C ILE A 214 -10.37 4.08 1.83
N LEU A 215 -9.28 3.84 2.57
CA LEU A 215 -8.81 4.77 3.61
C LEU A 215 -8.27 6.08 3.03
N ALA A 216 -7.76 6.06 1.79
CA ALA A 216 -7.27 7.25 1.11
C ALA A 216 -8.38 8.08 0.46
N ALA A 217 -9.49 7.46 0.08
CA ALA A 217 -10.58 8.08 -0.67
C ALA A 217 -11.07 9.42 -0.07
N PRO A 218 -11.30 9.55 1.27
CA PRO A 218 -11.78 10.81 1.83
C PRO A 218 -10.70 11.89 1.95
N ILE A 219 -9.42 11.53 1.81
CA ILE A 219 -8.28 12.47 1.89
C ILE A 219 -7.90 12.98 0.51
N TYR A 220 -7.82 12.10 -0.49
CA TYR A 220 -7.29 12.42 -1.83
C TYR A 220 -8.32 12.47 -2.95
N GLN A 221 -9.60 12.22 -2.65
CA GLN A 221 -10.66 11.97 -3.63
C GLN A 221 -10.40 10.70 -4.46
N VAL A 222 -11.44 10.14 -5.05
CA VAL A 222 -11.34 8.89 -5.82
C VAL A 222 -11.09 9.23 -7.28
N SER A 223 -9.89 8.95 -7.79
CA SER A 223 -9.51 9.22 -9.19
C SER A 223 -8.83 8.01 -9.81
N PRO A 224 -8.99 7.73 -11.11
CA PRO A 224 -8.29 6.61 -11.76
C PRO A 224 -6.76 6.72 -11.69
N LEU A 225 -6.22 7.94 -11.67
CA LEU A 225 -4.77 8.15 -11.67
C LEU A 225 -4.12 8.02 -10.28
N MET A 226 -4.92 7.83 -9.22
CA MET A 226 -4.39 7.77 -7.85
C MET A 226 -3.44 6.58 -7.64
N GLY A 227 -3.65 5.49 -8.37
CA GLY A 227 -2.82 4.29 -8.30
C GLY A 227 -1.46 4.44 -8.98
N SER A 228 -1.45 4.95 -10.21
CA SER A 228 -0.23 5.09 -11.02
C SER A 228 0.72 6.15 -10.47
N ASN A 229 0.19 7.21 -9.86
CA ASN A 229 1.03 8.22 -9.20
C ASN A 229 1.78 7.67 -7.99
N LEU A 230 1.20 6.71 -7.27
CA LEU A 230 1.69 6.28 -5.98
C LEU A 230 2.50 4.96 -6.05
N ILE A 231 2.25 4.13 -7.08
CA ILE A 231 2.93 2.83 -7.21
C ILE A 231 4.44 2.94 -7.36
N ILE A 232 4.95 3.95 -8.07
CA ILE A 232 6.40 4.16 -8.25
C ILE A 232 7.07 4.48 -6.91
N VAL A 233 6.42 5.31 -6.09
CA VAL A 233 6.89 5.65 -4.75
C VAL A 233 6.88 4.42 -3.84
N VAL A 234 5.81 3.62 -3.89
CA VAL A 234 5.71 2.38 -3.11
C VAL A 234 6.77 1.36 -3.51
N PHE A 235 7.09 1.23 -4.80
CA PHE A 235 8.21 0.40 -5.24
C PHE A 235 9.53 0.88 -4.65
N ALA A 236 9.81 2.18 -4.69
CA ALA A 236 11.01 2.73 -4.07
C ALA A 236 11.08 2.42 -2.57
N VAL A 237 9.94 2.54 -1.86
CA VAL A 237 9.83 2.22 -0.43
C VAL A 237 10.15 0.73 -0.17
N VAL A 238 9.60 -0.20 -0.95
CA VAL A 238 9.86 -1.64 -0.79
C VAL A 238 11.31 -1.97 -1.09
N VAL A 239 11.89 -1.38 -2.13
CA VAL A 239 13.30 -1.58 -2.50
C VAL A 239 14.21 -1.08 -1.39
N VAL A 240 13.94 0.10 -0.81
CA VAL A 240 14.69 0.64 0.33
C VAL A 240 14.52 -0.25 1.56
N GLY A 241 13.31 -0.72 1.86
CA GLY A 241 13.05 -1.60 2.99
C GLY A 241 13.70 -2.98 2.86
N GLY A 242 13.97 -3.40 1.63
CA GLY A 242 14.48 -4.71 1.27
C GLY A 242 13.35 -5.61 0.79
N MET A 243 13.51 -6.11 -0.44
CA MET A 243 12.48 -6.90 -1.10
C MET A 243 12.17 -8.19 -0.31
N GLY A 244 10.90 -8.37 0.05
CA GLY A 244 10.45 -9.51 0.86
C GLY A 244 10.55 -9.32 2.38
N SER A 245 11.07 -8.19 2.87
CA SER A 245 11.04 -7.84 4.29
C SER A 245 9.77 -7.08 4.64
N ILE A 246 8.83 -7.76 5.31
CA ILE A 246 7.55 -7.19 5.74
C ILE A 246 7.78 -6.03 6.72
N LEU A 247 8.60 -6.26 7.75
CA LEU A 247 8.93 -5.24 8.74
C LEU A 247 9.72 -4.08 8.10
N GLY A 248 10.64 -4.40 7.18
CA GLY A 248 11.42 -3.40 6.43
C GLY A 248 10.52 -2.47 5.62
N ALA A 249 9.52 -3.02 4.91
CA ALA A 249 8.54 -2.23 4.16
C ALA A 249 7.70 -1.29 5.03
N ILE A 250 7.27 -1.75 6.22
CA ILE A 250 6.48 -0.94 7.16
C ILE A 250 7.32 0.23 7.68
N ILE A 251 8.50 -0.07 8.25
CA ILE A 251 9.37 0.95 8.85
C ILE A 251 9.80 1.98 7.80
N THR A 252 10.17 1.50 6.61
CA THR A 252 10.61 2.36 5.53
C THR A 252 9.48 3.23 4.98
N GLY A 253 8.26 2.71 4.88
CA GLY A 253 7.10 3.51 4.45
C GLY A 253 6.84 4.69 5.38
N TYR A 254 6.85 4.45 6.69
CA TYR A 254 6.71 5.53 7.68
C TYR A 254 7.90 6.48 7.67
N MET A 255 9.13 5.97 7.63
CA MET A 255 10.35 6.78 7.60
C MET A 255 10.37 7.71 6.40
N LEU A 256 10.11 7.17 5.19
CA LEU A 256 10.13 7.95 3.96
C LEU A 256 8.98 8.94 3.89
N GLY A 257 7.81 8.62 4.42
CA GLY A 257 6.71 9.59 4.55
C GLY A 257 7.07 10.75 5.48
N ILE A 258 7.67 10.48 6.64
CA ILE A 258 8.13 11.53 7.56
C ILE A 258 9.21 12.38 6.90
N LEU A 259 10.13 11.77 6.16
CA LEU A 259 11.21 12.45 5.45
C LEU A 259 10.69 13.30 4.29
N GLU A 260 9.67 12.83 3.56
CA GLU A 260 8.92 13.61 2.57
C GLU A 260 8.28 14.84 3.23
N GLY A 261 7.60 14.66 4.37
CA GLY A 261 6.99 15.74 5.14
C GLY A 261 8.02 16.77 5.66
N LEU A 262 9.15 16.33 6.20
CA LEU A 262 10.24 17.21 6.60
C LEU A 262 10.81 18.00 5.42
N THR A 263 10.99 17.33 4.28
CA THR A 263 11.49 18.00 3.06
C THR A 263 10.53 19.09 2.60
N LYS A 264 9.21 18.88 2.72
CA LYS A 264 8.21 19.92 2.42
C LYS A 264 8.33 21.17 3.28
N VAL A 265 8.92 21.09 4.47
CA VAL A 265 9.13 22.26 5.32
C VAL A 265 10.24 23.16 4.79
N PHE A 266 11.34 22.56 4.31
CA PHE A 266 12.54 23.30 3.93
C PHE A 266 12.66 23.55 2.43
N TYR A 267 12.26 22.57 1.60
CA TYR A 267 12.38 22.64 0.15
C TYR A 267 11.28 21.79 -0.53
N PRO A 268 10.05 22.35 -0.66
CA PRO A 268 8.88 21.65 -1.21
C PRO A 268 9.10 20.96 -2.55
N GLU A 269 9.89 21.57 -3.44
CA GLU A 269 10.14 21.07 -4.79
C GLU A 269 10.89 19.73 -4.79
N ALA A 270 11.73 19.46 -3.77
CA ALA A 270 12.41 18.17 -3.67
C ALA A 270 11.61 17.10 -2.91
N SER A 271 10.44 17.41 -2.34
CA SER A 271 9.73 16.43 -1.50
C SER A 271 9.38 15.16 -2.26
N ASN A 272 9.04 15.27 -3.54
CA ASN A 272 8.74 14.10 -4.37
C ASN A 272 9.99 13.33 -4.80
N ILE A 273 11.15 14.01 -4.85
CA ILE A 273 12.43 13.45 -5.33
C ILE A 273 13.19 12.77 -4.18
N VAL A 274 13.01 13.25 -2.95
CA VAL A 274 13.81 12.82 -1.79
C VAL A 274 13.73 11.32 -1.54
N ILE A 275 12.58 10.70 -1.80
CA ILE A 275 12.37 9.26 -1.67
C ILE A 275 13.30 8.49 -2.62
N PHE A 276 13.44 8.96 -3.86
CA PHE A 276 14.29 8.33 -4.87
C PHE A 276 15.78 8.58 -4.61
N VAL A 277 16.13 9.73 -4.03
CA VAL A 277 17.51 10.01 -3.59
C VAL A 277 17.91 9.07 -2.45
N VAL A 278 17.05 8.91 -1.44
CA VAL A 278 17.29 7.94 -0.35
C VAL A 278 17.39 6.53 -0.91
N MET A 279 16.53 6.16 -1.88
CA MET A 279 16.64 4.87 -2.57
C MET A 279 17.99 4.68 -3.24
N ALA A 280 18.47 5.66 -4.02
CA ALA A 280 19.77 5.57 -4.68
C ALA A 280 20.91 5.40 -3.66
N ILE A 281 20.90 6.18 -2.57
CA ILE A 281 21.90 6.10 -1.51
C ILE A 281 21.87 4.71 -0.84
N VAL A 282 20.68 4.23 -0.47
CA VAL A 282 20.54 2.93 0.20
C VAL A 282 21.00 1.79 -0.71
N LEU A 283 20.69 1.82 -2.01
CA LEU A 283 21.14 0.78 -2.94
C LEU A 283 22.66 0.80 -3.19
N LEU A 284 23.28 1.98 -3.18
CA LEU A 284 24.74 2.11 -3.28
C LEU A 284 25.46 1.53 -2.06
N VAL A 285 24.89 1.70 -0.86
CA VAL A 285 25.48 1.23 0.40
C VAL A 285 25.10 -0.23 0.69
N ARG A 286 23.86 -0.62 0.39
CA ARG A 286 23.28 -1.93 0.70
C ARG A 286 22.30 -2.37 -0.39
N PRO A 287 22.77 -3.08 -1.44
CA PRO A 287 21.96 -3.48 -2.59
C PRO A 287 20.72 -4.33 -2.26
N ALA A 288 20.75 -5.06 -1.15
CA ALA A 288 19.61 -5.85 -0.66
C ALA A 288 18.51 -5.00 0.04
N GLY A 289 18.75 -3.71 0.28
CA GLY A 289 17.90 -2.82 1.08
C GLY A 289 18.23 -2.86 2.59
N LEU A 290 17.62 -1.97 3.37
CA LEU A 290 17.93 -1.76 4.80
C LEU A 290 17.71 -3.02 5.66
N MET A 291 16.70 -3.83 5.33
CA MET A 291 16.37 -5.07 6.05
C MET A 291 16.26 -6.27 5.10
N GLY A 292 16.87 -6.20 3.92
CA GLY A 292 17.01 -7.35 3.05
C GLY A 292 17.91 -8.41 3.68
N ARG A 293 17.53 -9.67 3.53
CA ARG A 293 18.39 -10.80 3.92
C ARG A 293 19.29 -11.07 2.72
N ASP A 294 20.60 -11.01 2.94
CA ASP A 294 21.57 -11.42 1.94
C ASP A 294 21.28 -12.88 1.58
N GLY A 295 21.05 -13.13 0.30
CA GLY A 295 20.75 -14.47 -0.24
C GLY A 295 21.96 -15.38 -0.19
#